data_AF-A0AAD1T8J1-F1
#
_entry.id   AF-A0AAD1T8J1-F1
#
_cell.length_a   1.000
_cell.length_b   1.000
_cell.length_c   1.000
_cell.angle_alpha   90.00
_cell.angle_beta   90.00
_cell.angle_gamma   90.00
#
_symmetry.space_group_name_H-M   'P 1'
#
loop_
_entity.id
_entity.type
_entity.pdbx_description
1 polymer ?
#
loop_
_entity_poly.entity_id
_entity_poly.type
_entity_poly.pdbx_seq_one_letter_code
_entity_poly.pdbx_strand_id
1 'polypeptide(L)'
;MGKKPKHRGAAKRAGARDIGALLLRPAKAAVTPAPNQDGDSASASSAEQLLDELDDFPGTGGLHSVSSDEDNDLPSTKGDIKALLCNIRSLFVADMAVLREEIHTVEGRVRKMEAESQGLATCCVQLEAHNTELQRTQTLLTTRLDAMDTMEDRHRSRNVKIRGVPETVTQGYLGRLLASLLTPQQMKTALTDRIPRAARAPADTPRDITLQFQTRTGQETFMAATRPTLLWRSLLKPLTTALRQASVPYRWAFPRRLLITHKGASTRVTDPSEIDSVLTALGLPPRQEQANTDQGPKAQHTWDVANIRPFQPATTGASSSTAYKAQRANRHLADT
;
A
#
# COMPACT_ATOMS: atom_id res chain seq x y z
N MET A 1 -39.43 42.02 -44.29
CA MET A 1 -39.47 42.15 -42.81
C MET A 1 -39.96 40.84 -42.22
N GLY A 2 -39.28 40.31 -41.19
CA GLY A 2 -39.69 39.05 -40.55
C GLY A 2 -38.57 38.34 -39.80
N LYS A 3 -37.96 39.02 -38.83
CA LYS A 3 -36.93 38.44 -37.95
C LYS A 3 -37.62 37.52 -36.94
N LYS A 4 -37.35 36.21 -36.99
CA LYS A 4 -37.77 35.25 -35.96
C LYS A 4 -36.89 35.41 -34.70
N PRO A 5 -37.46 35.35 -33.49
CA PRO A 5 -36.71 35.54 -32.25
C PRO A 5 -35.94 34.26 -31.86
N LYS A 6 -34.69 34.45 -31.43
CA LYS A 6 -33.84 33.40 -30.82
C LYS A 6 -34.31 33.14 -29.39
N HIS A 7 -34.95 31.99 -29.15
CA HIS A 7 -35.15 31.48 -27.79
C HIS A 7 -33.81 31.03 -27.19
N ARG A 8 -33.29 31.80 -26.24
CA ARG A 8 -32.24 31.37 -25.32
C ARG A 8 -32.88 30.46 -24.26
N GLY A 9 -32.70 29.15 -24.42
CA GLY A 9 -33.01 28.18 -23.36
C GLY A 9 -32.03 28.33 -22.21
N ALA A 10 -32.50 28.87 -21.10
CA ALA A 10 -31.79 28.86 -19.83
C ALA A 10 -31.77 27.42 -19.28
N ALA A 11 -30.61 26.76 -19.34
CA ALA A 11 -30.39 25.49 -18.67
C ALA A 11 -30.40 25.74 -17.16
N LYS A 12 -31.54 25.44 -16.51
CA LYS A 12 -31.66 25.26 -15.06
C LYS A 12 -30.65 24.17 -14.65
N ARG A 13 -29.56 24.57 -14.01
CA ARG A 13 -28.67 23.68 -13.25
C ARG A 13 -29.48 23.11 -12.09
N ALA A 14 -30.02 21.91 -12.29
CA ALA A 14 -30.64 21.14 -11.22
C ALA A 14 -29.55 20.65 -10.26
N GLY A 15 -29.70 21.06 -9.00
CA GLY A 15 -29.20 20.44 -7.77
C GLY A 15 -27.89 19.66 -7.87
N ALA A 16 -26.80 20.31 -7.46
CA ALA A 16 -25.74 19.60 -6.77
C ALA A 16 -26.38 18.93 -5.54
N ARG A 17 -26.68 17.64 -5.67
CA ARG A 17 -27.03 16.81 -4.52
C ARG A 17 -25.79 16.77 -3.64
N ASP A 18 -25.97 17.32 -2.46
CA ASP A 18 -25.04 17.29 -1.36
C ASP A 18 -24.86 15.84 -0.92
N ILE A 19 -23.79 15.19 -1.38
CA ILE A 19 -23.40 13.83 -0.98
C ILE A 19 -22.55 13.88 0.32
N GLY A 20 -22.39 15.06 0.94
CA GLY A 20 -21.54 15.27 2.10
C GLY A 20 -22.15 14.94 3.47
N ALA A 21 -23.45 14.64 3.55
CA ALA A 21 -24.16 14.64 4.85
C ALA A 21 -24.56 13.26 5.42
N LEU A 22 -24.05 12.14 4.89
CA LEU A 22 -24.55 10.80 5.25
C LEU A 22 -23.63 9.90 6.11
N LEU A 23 -22.48 10.37 6.60
CA LEU A 23 -21.50 9.46 7.26
C LEU A 23 -21.03 9.82 8.67
N LEU A 24 -21.77 10.63 9.43
CA LEU A 24 -21.56 10.72 10.88
C LEU A 24 -22.90 10.74 11.64
N ARG A 25 -23.61 9.60 11.60
CA ARG A 25 -24.44 9.23 12.75
C ARG A 25 -23.60 8.29 13.61
N PRO A 26 -23.14 8.70 14.81
CA PRO A 26 -22.67 7.72 15.77
C PRO A 26 -23.86 6.80 16.06
N ALA A 27 -23.71 5.52 15.67
CA ALA A 27 -24.64 4.50 16.10
C ALA A 27 -24.63 4.53 17.64
N LYS A 28 -25.75 5.00 18.21
CA LYS A 28 -26.03 4.88 19.64
C LYS A 28 -26.22 3.38 19.88
N ALA A 29 -25.12 2.66 20.02
CA ALA A 29 -25.12 1.27 20.41
C ALA A 29 -25.73 1.24 21.82
N ALA A 30 -26.99 0.83 21.88
CA ALA A 30 -27.60 0.38 23.11
C ALA A 30 -26.73 -0.78 23.59
N VAL A 31 -25.84 -0.49 24.54
CA VAL A 31 -25.16 -1.49 25.34
C VAL A 31 -26.26 -2.14 26.17
N THR A 32 -26.87 -3.19 25.63
CA THR A 32 -27.57 -4.17 26.45
C THR A 32 -26.55 -4.76 27.41
N PRO A 33 -26.70 -4.59 28.73
CA PRO A 33 -25.84 -5.27 29.69
C PRO A 33 -26.02 -6.77 29.48
N ALA A 34 -24.91 -7.47 29.26
CA ALA A 34 -24.91 -8.93 29.24
C ALA A 34 -25.45 -9.46 30.58
N PRO A 35 -26.24 -10.54 30.57
CA PRO A 35 -26.69 -11.16 31.81
C PRO A 35 -25.48 -11.62 32.61
N ASN A 36 -25.44 -11.22 33.88
CA ASN A 36 -24.52 -11.75 34.87
C ASN A 36 -24.54 -13.27 34.79
N GLN A 37 -23.46 -13.86 34.28
CA GLN A 37 -23.18 -15.25 34.54
C GLN A 37 -22.68 -15.32 35.98
N ASP A 38 -23.59 -15.71 36.86
CA ASP A 38 -23.29 -16.24 38.17
C ASP A 38 -22.33 -17.43 37.98
N GLY A 39 -21.04 -17.13 38.06
CA GLY A 39 -19.95 -18.08 38.17
C GLY A 39 -19.88 -18.56 39.61
N ASP A 40 -20.69 -19.58 39.87
CA ASP A 40 -20.71 -20.37 41.09
C ASP A 40 -19.35 -21.02 41.38
N SER A 41 -18.98 -20.97 42.66
CA SER A 41 -18.22 -22.01 43.39
C SER A 41 -16.80 -22.41 42.95
N ALA A 42 -15.80 -21.72 43.49
CA ALA A 42 -14.51 -22.24 43.99
C ALA A 42 -13.66 -21.00 44.33
N SER A 43 -13.08 -20.76 45.51
CA SER A 43 -12.52 -21.65 46.52
C SER A 43 -12.31 -20.83 47.80
N ALA A 44 -13.34 -20.71 48.63
CA ALA A 44 -13.20 -20.21 49.99
C ALA A 44 -12.76 -21.38 50.91
N SER A 45 -11.50 -21.79 50.80
CA SER A 45 -10.89 -22.75 51.73
C SER A 45 -9.35 -22.66 51.64
N SER A 46 -8.78 -21.48 51.93
CA SER A 46 -7.32 -21.35 52.07
C SER A 46 -6.89 -20.05 52.78
N ALA A 47 -7.65 -19.61 53.79
CA ALA A 47 -7.26 -18.44 54.58
C ALA A 47 -7.34 -18.67 56.11
N GLU A 48 -7.91 -19.78 56.59
CA GLU A 48 -7.93 -20.12 58.02
C GLU A 48 -6.90 -21.18 58.44
N GLN A 49 -5.99 -21.59 57.56
CA GLN A 49 -4.92 -22.57 57.88
C GLN A 49 -3.53 -21.95 58.12
N LEU A 50 -3.41 -20.63 58.24
CA LEU A 50 -2.12 -19.95 58.44
C LEU A 50 -2.00 -19.21 59.78
N LEU A 51 -2.87 -19.51 60.74
CA LEU A 51 -2.79 -18.95 62.10
C LEU A 51 -2.47 -19.99 63.20
N ASP A 52 -2.20 -21.24 62.82
CA ASP A 52 -1.89 -22.34 63.78
C ASP A 52 -0.42 -22.79 63.73
N GLU A 53 0.47 -22.02 63.09
CA GLU A 53 1.88 -22.40 62.86
C GLU A 53 2.87 -21.28 63.27
N LEU A 54 2.56 -20.54 64.34
CA LEU A 54 3.45 -19.52 64.93
C LEU A 54 3.98 -19.87 66.33
N ASP A 55 3.88 -21.13 66.76
CA ASP A 55 4.36 -21.59 68.08
C ASP A 55 5.75 -22.25 68.08
N ASP A 56 6.48 -22.28 66.96
CA ASP A 56 7.85 -22.82 66.91
C ASP A 56 8.86 -21.82 66.32
N PHE A 57 9.36 -20.91 67.16
CA PHE A 57 10.62 -20.21 66.92
C PHE A 57 11.73 -20.83 67.78
N PRO A 58 12.57 -21.73 67.23
CA PRO A 58 13.79 -22.16 67.90
C PRO A 58 14.93 -21.17 67.57
N GLY A 59 15.64 -20.70 68.60
CA GLY A 59 16.82 -19.82 68.45
C GLY A 59 16.77 -18.65 69.44
N THR A 60 17.00 -18.84 70.74
CA THR A 60 18.35 -19.02 71.33
C THR A 60 19.45 -18.31 70.55
N GLY A 61 19.60 -17.00 70.80
CA GLY A 61 20.74 -16.22 70.34
C GLY A 61 21.07 -15.07 71.29
N GLY A 62 22.03 -15.30 72.19
CA GLY A 62 22.92 -14.24 72.70
C GLY A 62 22.36 -13.34 73.81
N LEU A 63 22.23 -13.89 75.02
CA LEU A 63 22.25 -13.09 76.26
C LEU A 63 23.61 -12.39 76.38
N HIS A 64 23.67 -11.12 75.98
CA HIS A 64 24.70 -10.21 76.47
C HIS A 64 24.40 -9.90 77.93
N SER A 65 25.18 -10.54 78.82
CA SER A 65 25.29 -10.22 80.23
C SER A 65 25.81 -8.80 80.40
N VAL A 66 24.89 -7.84 80.50
CA VAL A 66 25.18 -6.50 81.01
C VAL A 66 25.08 -6.59 82.52
N SER A 67 26.22 -6.46 83.17
CA SER A 67 26.41 -6.44 84.62
C SER A 67 25.61 -5.31 85.24
N SER A 68 24.81 -5.71 86.22
CA SER A 68 24.10 -4.93 87.22
C SER A 68 25.04 -4.02 87.99
N ASP A 69 24.63 -2.75 88.16
CA ASP A 69 24.87 -1.94 89.36
C ASP A 69 24.06 -0.63 89.23
N GLU A 70 22.73 -0.73 89.24
CA GLU A 70 21.82 0.38 89.59
C GLU A 70 20.58 -0.19 90.31
N ASP A 71 20.77 -0.56 91.58
CA ASP A 71 19.69 -0.84 92.54
C ASP A 71 19.19 0.48 93.15
N ASN A 72 18.07 1.02 92.66
CA ASN A 72 16.98 1.64 93.44
C ASN A 72 16.06 2.41 92.50
N ASP A 73 14.89 1.83 92.21
CA ASP A 73 13.58 2.50 92.07
C ASP A 73 12.63 1.56 91.31
N LEU A 74 12.43 0.36 91.86
CA LEU A 74 11.31 -0.46 91.45
C LEU A 74 10.03 0.27 91.91
N PRO A 75 9.03 0.46 91.03
CA PRO A 75 7.74 1.05 91.39
C PRO A 75 7.03 0.16 92.41
N SER A 76 7.30 0.38 93.70
CA SER A 76 6.90 -0.50 94.80
C SER A 76 5.44 -0.30 95.22
N THR A 77 4.72 0.61 94.55
CA THR A 77 3.32 0.90 94.82
C THR A 77 2.43 0.30 93.74
N LYS A 78 1.40 -0.47 94.14
CA LYS A 78 0.34 -0.98 93.24
C LYS A 78 -0.27 0.12 92.34
N GLY A 79 -0.16 1.39 92.74
CA GLY A 79 -0.56 2.55 91.93
C GLY A 79 0.26 2.74 90.66
N ASP A 80 1.56 2.48 90.69
CA ASP A 80 2.48 2.73 89.56
C ASP A 80 2.28 1.69 88.45
N ILE A 81 2.04 0.42 88.82
CA ILE A 81 1.66 -0.64 87.87
C ILE A 81 0.33 -0.29 87.20
N LYS A 82 -0.63 0.26 87.96
CA LYS A 82 -1.92 0.70 87.41
C LYS A 82 -1.75 1.88 86.46
N ALA A 83 -0.89 2.85 86.80
CA ALA A 83 -0.57 3.98 85.93
C ALA A 83 0.10 3.52 84.63
N LEU A 84 1.06 2.58 84.72
CA LEU A 84 1.69 1.96 83.56
C LEU A 84 0.68 1.27 82.65
N LEU A 85 -0.23 0.45 83.21
CA LEU A 85 -1.28 -0.22 82.44
C LEU A 85 -2.25 0.78 81.77
N CYS A 86 -2.59 1.87 82.46
CA CYS A 86 -3.38 2.95 81.86
C CYS A 86 -2.64 3.64 80.69
N ASN A 87 -1.34 3.89 80.84
CA ASN A 87 -0.51 4.47 79.78
C ASN A 87 -0.39 3.53 78.58
N ILE A 88 -0.09 2.26 78.80
CA ILE A 88 -0.02 1.23 77.76
C ILE A 88 -1.34 1.16 77.00
N ARG A 89 -2.47 1.11 77.72
CA ARG A 89 -3.80 1.11 77.10
C ARG A 89 -4.04 2.37 76.27
N SER A 90 -3.66 3.55 76.78
CA SER A 90 -3.83 4.81 76.06
C SER A 90 -2.99 4.85 74.78
N LEU A 91 -1.74 4.36 74.83
CA LEU A 91 -0.86 4.25 73.66
C LEU A 91 -1.45 3.29 72.62
N PHE A 92 -1.91 2.11 73.03
CA PHE A 92 -2.58 1.18 72.12
C PHE A 92 -3.81 1.78 71.45
N VAL A 93 -4.64 2.53 72.18
CA VAL A 93 -5.81 3.20 71.61
C VAL A 93 -5.39 4.27 70.59
N ALA A 94 -4.34 5.03 70.89
CA ALA A 94 -3.80 6.03 69.97
C ALA A 94 -3.23 5.38 68.70
N ASP A 95 -2.42 4.34 68.82
CA ASP A 95 -1.82 3.63 67.68
C ASP A 95 -2.90 2.98 66.81
N MET A 96 -3.91 2.36 67.42
CA MET A 96 -5.06 1.80 66.69
C MET A 96 -5.86 2.87 65.95
N ALA A 97 -5.93 4.10 66.47
CA ALA A 97 -6.58 5.21 65.76
C ALA A 97 -5.76 5.65 64.55
N VAL A 98 -4.44 5.76 64.68
CA VAL A 98 -3.53 6.07 63.58
C VAL A 98 -3.60 5.01 62.48
N LEU A 99 -3.53 3.72 62.85
CA LEU A 99 -3.63 2.62 61.88
C LEU A 99 -4.96 2.63 61.12
N ARG A 100 -6.07 2.98 61.76
CA ARG A 100 -7.37 3.09 61.08
C ARG A 100 -7.37 4.21 60.04
N GLU A 101 -6.78 5.35 60.35
CA GLU A 101 -6.67 6.47 59.41
C GLU A 101 -5.77 6.13 58.22
N GLU A 102 -4.66 5.45 58.48
CA GLU A 102 -3.76 4.96 57.42
C GLU A 102 -4.47 3.94 56.52
N ILE A 103 -5.22 2.99 57.10
CA ILE A 103 -6.02 2.03 56.35
C ILE A 103 -7.01 2.75 55.44
N HIS A 104 -7.76 3.72 55.95
CA HIS A 104 -8.71 4.49 55.13
C HIS A 104 -8.02 5.30 54.03
N THR A 105 -6.85 5.87 54.31
CA THR A 105 -6.04 6.58 53.31
C THR A 105 -5.58 5.63 52.20
N VAL A 106 -5.13 4.43 52.55
CA VAL A 106 -4.72 3.39 51.59
C VAL A 106 -5.93 2.92 50.77
N GLU A 107 -7.07 2.65 51.40
CA GLU A 107 -8.32 2.29 50.70
C GLU A 107 -8.72 3.35 49.67
N GLY A 108 -8.66 4.64 50.03
CA GLY A 108 -8.96 5.74 49.12
C GLY A 108 -8.02 5.78 47.92
N ARG A 109 -6.73 5.54 48.13
CA ARG A 109 -5.74 5.46 47.05
C ARG A 109 -5.96 4.26 46.15
N VAL A 110 -6.29 3.09 46.70
CA VAL A 110 -6.60 1.88 45.94
C VAL A 110 -7.82 2.10 45.05
N ARG A 111 -8.93 2.61 45.59
CA ARG A 111 -10.14 2.91 44.80
C ARG A 111 -9.87 3.89 43.66
N LYS A 112 -9.06 4.93 43.92
CA LYS A 112 -8.68 5.89 42.87
C LYS A 112 -7.87 5.22 41.77
N MET A 113 -6.87 4.41 42.13
CA MET A 113 -6.05 3.67 41.18
C MET A 113 -6.88 2.67 40.37
N GLU A 114 -7.84 1.97 40.99
CA GLU A 114 -8.75 1.06 40.31
C GLU A 114 -9.64 1.78 39.30
N ALA A 115 -10.20 2.94 39.68
CA ALA A 115 -11.01 3.76 38.78
C ALA A 115 -10.19 4.27 37.57
N GLU A 116 -8.95 4.71 37.80
CA GLU A 116 -8.03 5.10 36.73
C GLU A 116 -7.68 3.90 35.82
N SER A 117 -7.43 2.73 36.39
CA SER A 117 -7.16 1.49 35.67
C SER A 117 -8.34 1.06 34.78
N GLN A 118 -9.57 1.13 35.29
CA GLN A 118 -10.80 0.84 34.52
C GLN A 118 -11.01 1.85 33.37
N GLY A 119 -10.69 3.13 33.61
CA GLY A 119 -10.73 4.17 32.60
C GLY A 119 -9.73 3.91 31.46
N LEU A 120 -8.50 3.52 31.81
CA LEU A 120 -7.47 3.12 30.83
C LEU A 120 -7.89 1.87 30.05
N ALA A 121 -8.44 0.85 30.71
CA ALA A 121 -8.92 -0.35 30.04
C ALA A 121 -10.02 -0.05 29.00
N THR A 122 -10.97 0.83 29.34
CA THR A 122 -12.02 1.27 28.41
C THR A 122 -11.44 2.02 27.21
N CYS A 123 -10.44 2.89 27.45
CA CYS A 123 -9.74 3.62 26.40
C CYS A 123 -9.01 2.68 25.43
N CYS A 124 -8.33 1.65 25.96
CA CYS A 124 -7.66 0.63 25.15
C CYS A 124 -8.63 -0.09 24.20
N VAL A 125 -9.79 -0.54 24.70
CA VAL A 125 -10.82 -1.20 23.88
C VAL A 125 -11.34 -0.28 22.77
N GLN A 126 -11.54 1.00 23.07
CA GLN A 126 -11.98 1.98 22.06
C GLN A 126 -10.92 2.21 20.98
N LEU A 127 -9.64 2.29 21.36
CA LEU A 127 -8.53 2.48 20.43
C LEU A 127 -8.33 1.25 19.54
N GLU A 128 -8.48 0.05 20.09
CA GLU A 128 -8.50 -1.19 19.32
C GLU A 128 -9.64 -1.21 18.31
N ALA A 129 -10.87 -0.88 18.73
CA ALA A 129 -12.01 -0.79 17.84
C ALA A 129 -11.74 0.20 16.68
N HIS A 130 -11.22 1.38 16.97
CA HIS A 130 -10.86 2.38 15.96
C HIS A 130 -9.75 1.87 15.02
N ASN A 131 -8.72 1.19 15.53
CA ASN A 131 -7.67 0.60 14.71
C ASN A 131 -8.23 -0.47 13.77
N THR A 132 -9.15 -1.32 14.21
CA THR A 132 -9.79 -2.30 13.32
C THR A 132 -10.58 -1.62 12.20
N GLU A 133 -11.24 -0.50 12.49
CA GLU A 133 -11.98 0.25 11.47
C GLU A 133 -11.06 0.95 10.47
N LEU A 134 -9.96 1.54 10.93
CA LEU A 134 -8.92 2.07 10.05
C LEU A 134 -8.34 0.99 9.14
N GLN A 135 -8.09 -0.21 9.65
CA GLN A 135 -7.61 -1.33 8.83
C GLN A 135 -8.64 -1.76 7.78
N ARG A 136 -9.94 -1.80 8.13
CA ARG A 136 -11.02 -2.09 7.17
C ARG A 136 -11.08 -1.05 6.05
N THR A 137 -11.07 0.23 6.41
CA THR A 137 -11.11 1.33 5.42
C THR A 137 -9.87 1.33 4.53
N GLN A 138 -8.68 1.08 5.09
CA GLN A 138 -7.46 0.94 4.31
C GLN A 138 -7.56 -0.22 3.29
N THR A 139 -8.03 -1.40 3.73
CA THR A 139 -8.20 -2.56 2.85
C THR A 139 -9.18 -2.27 1.70
N LEU A 140 -10.28 -1.60 2.00
CA LEU A 140 -11.27 -1.19 1.00
C LEU A 140 -10.68 -0.22 -0.03
N LEU A 141 -9.90 0.77 0.41
CA LEU A 141 -9.25 1.73 -0.49
C LEU A 141 -8.23 1.04 -1.38
N THR A 142 -7.40 0.16 -0.84
CA THR A 142 -6.43 -0.63 -1.63
C THR A 142 -7.14 -1.47 -2.69
N THR A 143 -8.20 -2.19 -2.31
CA THR A 143 -9.00 -3.00 -3.26
C THR A 143 -9.60 -2.14 -4.37
N ARG A 144 -10.04 -0.92 -4.04
CA ARG A 144 -10.58 0.01 -5.03
C ARG A 144 -9.51 0.55 -5.98
N LEU A 145 -8.31 0.83 -5.47
CA LEU A 145 -7.18 1.25 -6.31
C LEU A 145 -6.78 0.13 -7.28
N ASP A 146 -6.66 -1.11 -6.80
CA ASP A 146 -6.36 -2.27 -7.65
C ASP A 146 -7.43 -2.48 -8.73
N ALA A 147 -8.71 -2.29 -8.37
CA ALA A 147 -9.81 -2.34 -9.34
C ALA A 147 -9.70 -1.22 -10.40
N MET A 148 -9.26 -0.03 -10.02
CA MET A 148 -9.04 1.08 -10.96
C MET A 148 -7.86 0.79 -11.89
N ASP A 149 -6.75 0.29 -11.36
CA ASP A 149 -5.55 -0.04 -12.15
C ASP A 149 -5.86 -1.17 -13.15
N THR A 150 -6.57 -2.21 -12.72
CA THR A 150 -6.98 -3.30 -13.63
C THR A 150 -7.95 -2.82 -14.71
N MET A 151 -8.84 -1.86 -14.41
CA MET A 151 -9.69 -1.23 -15.43
C MET A 151 -8.88 -0.39 -16.40
N GLU A 152 -7.89 0.36 -15.92
CA GLU A 152 -7.00 1.17 -16.76
C GLU A 152 -6.13 0.29 -17.67
N ASP A 153 -5.55 -0.79 -17.15
CA ASP A 153 -4.77 -1.75 -17.92
C ASP A 153 -5.63 -2.48 -18.98
N ARG A 154 -6.87 -2.82 -18.65
CA ARG A 154 -7.84 -3.35 -19.64
C ARG A 154 -8.16 -2.33 -20.74
N HIS A 155 -8.14 -1.04 -20.43
CA HIS A 155 -8.35 0.02 -21.41
C HIS A 155 -7.09 0.27 -22.26
N ARG A 156 -5.90 0.31 -21.64
CA ARG A 156 -4.60 0.49 -22.31
C ARG A 156 -4.22 -0.70 -23.18
N SER A 157 -4.53 -1.92 -22.72
CA SER A 157 -4.22 -3.15 -23.47
C SER A 157 -4.91 -3.18 -24.81
N ARG A 158 -6.09 -2.56 -24.97
CA ARG A 158 -6.82 -2.45 -26.25
C ARG A 158 -6.27 -1.39 -27.19
N ASN A 159 -5.21 -0.68 -26.81
CA ASN A 159 -4.62 0.38 -27.61
C ASN A 159 -3.42 -0.14 -28.41
N VAL A 160 -3.39 0.16 -29.70
CA VAL A 160 -2.23 -0.08 -30.58
C VAL A 160 -1.65 1.24 -31.02
N LYS A 161 -0.35 1.44 -30.79
CA LYS A 161 0.35 2.65 -31.23
C LYS A 161 1.02 2.43 -32.58
N ILE A 162 0.74 3.29 -33.54
CA ILE A 162 1.43 3.36 -34.82
C ILE A 162 2.40 4.54 -34.76
N ARG A 163 3.70 4.23 -34.84
CA ARG A 163 4.78 5.21 -34.79
C ARG A 163 5.26 5.60 -36.18
N GLY A 164 5.85 6.79 -36.30
CA GLY A 164 6.54 7.21 -37.52
C GLY A 164 5.62 7.63 -38.67
N VAL A 165 4.35 7.92 -38.40
CA VAL A 165 3.41 8.42 -39.42
C VAL A 165 3.56 9.93 -39.54
N PRO A 166 4.04 10.46 -40.70
CA PRO A 166 4.24 11.91 -40.86
C PRO A 166 2.99 12.72 -40.53
N GLU A 167 3.18 13.91 -39.96
CA GLU A 167 2.07 14.81 -39.59
C GLU A 167 1.29 15.31 -40.81
N THR A 168 1.91 15.30 -41.99
CA THR A 168 1.28 15.65 -43.28
C THR A 168 0.19 14.66 -43.71
N VAL A 169 0.18 13.45 -43.13
CA VAL A 169 -0.82 12.43 -43.46
C VAL A 169 -2.16 12.77 -42.80
N THR A 170 -3.16 13.06 -43.64
CA THR A 170 -4.52 13.37 -43.21
C THR A 170 -5.23 12.14 -42.64
N GLN A 171 -6.15 12.37 -41.69
CA GLN A 171 -6.94 11.31 -41.06
C GLN A 171 -7.73 10.47 -42.08
N GLY A 172 -8.22 11.09 -43.16
CA GLY A 172 -8.94 10.39 -44.23
C GLY A 172 -8.06 9.42 -45.02
N TYR A 173 -6.78 9.74 -45.25
CA TYR A 173 -5.84 8.80 -45.86
C TYR A 173 -5.56 7.62 -44.94
N LEU A 174 -5.36 7.89 -43.65
CA LEU A 174 -5.11 6.86 -42.65
C LEU A 174 -6.30 5.89 -42.53
N GLY A 175 -7.54 6.39 -42.54
CA GLY A 175 -8.73 5.56 -42.55
C GLY A 175 -8.80 4.63 -43.76
N ARG A 176 -8.45 5.12 -44.96
CA ARG A 176 -8.36 4.29 -46.18
C ARG A 176 -7.24 3.26 -46.12
N LEU A 177 -6.08 3.63 -45.57
CA LEU A 177 -4.98 2.70 -45.36
C LEU A 177 -5.41 1.58 -44.42
N LEU A 178 -6.01 1.90 -43.27
CA LEU A 178 -6.50 0.90 -42.31
C LEU A 178 -7.59 0.02 -42.93
N ALA A 179 -8.50 0.59 -43.73
CA ALA A 179 -9.50 -0.18 -44.47
C ALA A 179 -8.89 -1.14 -45.50
N SER A 180 -7.69 -0.86 -46.01
CA SER A 180 -6.96 -1.80 -46.89
C SER A 180 -6.24 -2.90 -46.13
N LEU A 181 -5.92 -2.68 -44.84
CA LEU A 181 -5.27 -3.65 -43.96
C LEU A 181 -6.26 -4.61 -43.31
N LEU A 182 -7.49 -4.15 -43.10
CA LEU A 182 -8.50 -4.81 -42.28
C LEU A 182 -9.72 -5.18 -43.10
N THR A 183 -10.35 -6.30 -42.76
CA THR A 183 -11.64 -6.64 -43.35
C THR A 183 -12.71 -5.64 -42.89
N PRO A 184 -13.78 -5.42 -43.68
CA PRO A 184 -14.87 -4.52 -43.28
C PRO A 184 -15.47 -4.85 -41.91
N GLN A 185 -15.45 -6.13 -41.53
CA GLN A 185 -15.91 -6.61 -40.23
C GLN A 185 -14.95 -6.24 -39.09
N GLN A 186 -13.64 -6.29 -39.34
CA GLN A 186 -12.62 -5.81 -38.40
C GLN A 186 -12.66 -4.29 -38.25
N MET A 187 -12.93 -3.55 -39.33
CA MET A 187 -13.08 -2.09 -39.27
C MET A 187 -14.24 -1.66 -38.35
N LYS A 188 -15.36 -2.38 -38.37
CA LYS A 188 -16.51 -2.11 -37.48
C LYS A 188 -16.20 -2.30 -35.99
N THR A 189 -15.31 -3.24 -35.65
CA THR A 189 -14.92 -3.51 -34.25
C THR A 189 -13.70 -2.72 -33.80
N ALA A 190 -12.87 -2.26 -34.74
CA ALA A 190 -11.59 -1.62 -34.47
C ALA A 190 -11.65 -0.10 -34.28
N LEU A 191 -12.68 0.60 -34.77
CA LEU A 191 -12.66 2.07 -34.78
C LEU A 191 -13.75 2.69 -33.92
N THR A 192 -13.30 3.50 -32.97
CA THR A 192 -13.99 4.73 -32.58
C THR A 192 -13.83 5.76 -33.70
N ASP A 193 -14.84 6.62 -33.90
CA ASP A 193 -14.97 7.60 -35.00
C ASP A 193 -13.77 8.55 -35.21
N ARG A 194 -12.78 8.56 -34.33
CA ARG A 194 -11.60 9.41 -34.42
C ARG A 194 -10.34 8.64 -34.07
N ILE A 195 -9.30 8.85 -34.87
CA ILE A 195 -7.96 8.31 -34.64
C ILE A 195 -7.12 9.44 -34.04
N PRO A 196 -7.02 9.55 -32.70
CA PRO A 196 -6.24 10.63 -32.09
C PRO A 196 -4.74 10.40 -32.29
N ARG A 197 -4.03 11.48 -32.60
CA ARG A 197 -2.58 11.57 -32.40
C ARG A 197 -2.31 11.87 -30.93
N ALA A 198 -1.22 11.34 -30.39
CA ALA A 198 -0.79 11.61 -29.02
C ALA A 198 -0.63 13.12 -28.80
N ALA A 199 -1.09 13.65 -27.67
CA ALA A 199 -1.09 15.10 -27.44
C ALA A 199 0.33 15.70 -27.35
N ARG A 200 1.33 14.90 -26.98
CA ARG A 200 2.72 15.32 -26.80
C ARG A 200 3.65 14.38 -27.56
N ALA A 201 4.55 14.95 -28.36
CA ALA A 201 5.71 14.27 -28.92
C ALA A 201 6.92 15.22 -28.89
N PRO A 202 8.15 14.70 -28.81
CA PRO A 202 9.36 15.48 -29.06
C PRO A 202 9.27 16.22 -30.40
N ALA A 203 9.79 17.44 -30.46
CA ALA A 203 9.68 18.35 -31.62
C ALA A 203 10.11 17.70 -32.95
N ASP A 204 11.12 16.82 -32.91
CA ASP A 204 11.70 16.20 -34.10
C ASP A 204 11.07 14.85 -34.49
N THR A 205 10.06 14.40 -33.75
CA THR A 205 9.45 13.08 -33.97
C THR A 205 7.95 13.19 -34.22
N PRO A 206 7.42 12.56 -35.29
CA PRO A 206 5.99 12.59 -35.55
C PRO A 206 5.21 11.92 -34.42
N ARG A 207 4.03 12.46 -34.09
CA ARG A 207 3.21 11.97 -32.99
C ARG A 207 2.71 10.56 -33.26
N ASP A 208 2.82 9.71 -32.25
CA ASP A 208 2.23 8.37 -32.25
C ASP A 208 0.72 8.46 -32.46
N ILE A 209 0.21 7.58 -33.30
CA ILE A 209 -1.22 7.42 -33.54
C ILE A 209 -1.71 6.28 -32.67
N THR A 210 -2.75 6.50 -31.86
CA THR A 210 -3.32 5.44 -31.02
C THR A 210 -4.62 4.93 -31.64
N LEU A 211 -4.62 3.65 -32.03
CA LEU A 211 -5.81 2.92 -32.42
C LEU A 211 -6.43 2.26 -31.20
N GLN A 212 -7.66 2.62 -30.87
CA GLN A 212 -8.39 2.04 -29.75
C GLN A 212 -9.44 1.04 -30.26
N PHE A 213 -9.25 -0.23 -29.92
CA PHE A 213 -10.18 -1.28 -30.29
C PHE A 213 -11.31 -1.40 -29.26
N GLN A 214 -12.54 -1.63 -29.71
CA GLN A 214 -13.67 -1.83 -28.80
C GLN A 214 -13.50 -3.11 -27.99
N THR A 215 -12.99 -4.16 -28.64
CA THR A 215 -12.79 -5.49 -28.05
C THR A 215 -11.32 -5.93 -28.15
N ARG A 216 -10.87 -6.70 -27.16
CA ARG A 216 -9.52 -7.31 -27.15
C ARG A 216 -9.32 -8.25 -28.35
N THR A 217 -10.33 -9.03 -28.71
CA THR A 217 -10.29 -9.92 -29.87
C THR A 217 -10.06 -9.15 -31.17
N GLY A 218 -10.65 -7.96 -31.33
CA GLY A 218 -10.43 -7.10 -32.51
C GLY A 218 -8.96 -6.67 -32.61
N GLN A 219 -8.37 -6.28 -31.49
CA GLN A 219 -6.95 -5.94 -31.41
C GLN A 219 -6.05 -7.14 -31.72
N GLU A 220 -6.31 -8.29 -31.11
CA GLU A 220 -5.51 -9.52 -31.32
C GLU A 220 -5.56 -9.95 -32.79
N THR A 221 -6.73 -9.87 -33.41
CA THR A 221 -6.90 -10.16 -34.85
C THR A 221 -6.12 -9.17 -35.72
N PHE A 222 -6.14 -7.88 -35.38
CA PHE A 222 -5.32 -6.86 -36.05
C PHE A 222 -3.82 -7.15 -35.94
N MET A 223 -3.36 -7.50 -34.74
CA MET A 223 -1.97 -7.85 -34.50
C MET A 223 -1.57 -9.13 -35.24
N ALA A 224 -2.45 -10.14 -35.27
CA ALA A 224 -2.22 -11.38 -36.03
C ALA A 224 -2.11 -11.12 -37.54
N ALA A 225 -2.94 -10.24 -38.11
CA ALA A 225 -2.87 -9.86 -39.53
C ALA A 225 -1.59 -9.09 -39.88
N THR A 226 -1.09 -8.25 -38.96
CA THR A 226 0.08 -7.39 -39.19
C THR A 226 1.42 -8.07 -38.88
N ARG A 227 1.45 -9.02 -37.94
CA ARG A 227 2.68 -9.69 -37.47
C ARG A 227 3.50 -10.37 -38.58
N PRO A 228 2.92 -11.12 -39.54
CA PRO A 228 3.68 -11.71 -40.65
C PRO A 228 4.39 -10.65 -41.49
N THR A 229 3.77 -9.49 -41.69
CA THR A 229 4.36 -8.37 -42.43
C THR A 229 5.52 -7.75 -41.66
N LEU A 230 5.41 -7.61 -40.34
CA LEU A 230 6.49 -7.09 -39.49
C LEU A 230 7.68 -8.05 -39.44
N LEU A 231 7.43 -9.36 -39.31
CA LEU A 231 8.48 -10.39 -39.36
C LEU A 231 9.20 -10.36 -40.72
N TRP A 232 8.45 -10.32 -41.82
CA TRP A 232 9.00 -10.25 -43.17
C TRP A 232 9.88 -9.00 -43.36
N ARG A 233 9.44 -7.82 -42.88
CA ARG A 233 10.28 -6.61 -42.90
C ARG A 233 11.53 -6.74 -42.03
N SER A 234 11.44 -7.44 -40.90
CA SER A 234 12.59 -7.70 -40.05
C SER A 234 13.61 -8.61 -40.74
N LEU A 235 13.15 -9.62 -41.49
CA LEU A 235 14.01 -10.51 -42.28
C LEU A 235 14.73 -9.78 -43.41
N LEU A 236 14.09 -8.76 -43.99
CA LEU A 236 14.69 -7.90 -45.01
C LEU A 236 15.54 -6.74 -44.48
N LYS A 237 15.69 -6.60 -43.16
CA LYS A 237 16.55 -5.55 -42.58
C LYS A 237 17.96 -5.53 -43.17
N PRO A 238 18.68 -6.67 -43.29
CA PRO A 238 20.03 -6.70 -43.86
C PRO A 238 20.07 -6.13 -45.28
N LEU A 239 19.10 -6.51 -46.13
CA LEU A 239 18.97 -5.98 -47.49
C LEU A 239 18.74 -4.46 -47.46
N THR A 240 17.80 -3.97 -46.65
CA THR A 240 17.53 -2.52 -46.58
C THR A 240 18.69 -1.70 -46.01
N THR A 241 19.51 -2.28 -45.13
CA THR A 241 20.74 -1.65 -44.63
C THR A 241 21.77 -1.53 -45.75
N ALA A 242 21.99 -2.60 -46.53
CA ALA A 242 22.90 -2.58 -47.68
C ALA A 242 22.44 -1.57 -48.75
N LEU A 243 21.14 -1.55 -49.08
CA LEU A 243 20.57 -0.56 -50.01
C LEU A 243 20.78 0.87 -49.52
N ARG A 244 20.62 1.12 -48.22
CA ARG A 244 20.85 2.44 -47.62
C ARG A 244 22.33 2.84 -47.68
N GLN A 245 23.24 1.94 -47.37
CA GLN A 245 24.69 2.18 -47.45
C GLN A 245 25.13 2.51 -48.88
N ALA A 246 24.54 1.83 -49.87
CA ALA A 246 24.78 2.08 -51.28
C ALA A 246 23.97 3.26 -51.86
N SER A 247 23.22 4.00 -51.03
CA SER A 247 22.33 5.10 -51.46
C SER A 247 21.34 4.71 -52.58
N VAL A 248 20.91 3.45 -52.62
CA VAL A 248 19.93 2.95 -53.60
C VAL A 248 18.51 3.25 -53.10
N PRO A 249 17.68 3.97 -53.88
CA PRO A 249 16.32 4.28 -53.46
C PRO A 249 15.45 3.01 -53.45
N TYR A 250 14.72 2.85 -52.35
CA TYR A 250 13.76 1.77 -52.20
C TYR A 250 12.48 2.28 -51.53
N ARG A 251 11.36 1.59 -51.78
CA ARG A 251 10.08 1.85 -51.12
C ARG A 251 9.37 0.54 -50.75
N TRP A 252 8.73 0.54 -49.58
CA TRP A 252 7.87 -0.56 -49.17
C TRP A 252 6.54 -0.49 -49.93
N ALA A 253 6.17 -1.59 -50.56
CA ALA A 253 4.84 -1.78 -51.12
C ALA A 253 4.05 -2.79 -50.26
N PHE A 254 2.76 -2.52 -50.10
CA PHE A 254 1.86 -3.37 -49.32
C PHE A 254 1.48 -4.65 -50.10
N PRO A 255 1.26 -5.81 -49.44
CA PRO A 255 1.52 -6.11 -48.03
C PRO A 255 2.97 -6.50 -47.68
N ARG A 256 3.65 -7.25 -48.56
CA ARG A 256 4.99 -7.82 -48.33
C ARG A 256 5.83 -7.69 -49.61
N ARG A 257 6.11 -6.46 -50.02
CA ARG A 257 6.86 -6.18 -51.26
C ARG A 257 7.87 -5.06 -51.01
N LEU A 258 9.08 -5.22 -51.52
CA LEU A 258 10.10 -4.17 -51.53
C LEU A 258 10.36 -3.81 -52.97
N LEU A 259 10.13 -2.54 -53.34
CA LEU A 259 10.41 -2.02 -54.68
C LEU A 259 11.74 -1.28 -54.62
N ILE A 260 12.69 -1.69 -55.44
CA ILE A 260 14.05 -1.15 -55.50
C ILE A 260 14.25 -0.56 -56.89
N THR A 261 14.77 0.66 -57.00
CA THR A 261 15.07 1.27 -58.29
C THR A 261 16.58 1.49 -58.42
N HIS A 262 17.22 0.84 -59.38
CA HIS A 262 18.67 0.91 -59.60
C HIS A 262 18.99 0.94 -61.10
N LYS A 263 19.81 1.91 -61.53
CA LYS A 263 20.20 2.11 -62.94
C LYS A 263 19.00 2.15 -63.92
N GLY A 264 17.90 2.77 -63.51
CA GLY A 264 16.67 2.88 -64.31
C GLY A 264 15.77 1.63 -64.31
N ALA A 265 16.25 0.49 -63.79
CA ALA A 265 15.44 -0.72 -63.62
C ALA A 265 14.76 -0.74 -62.25
N SER A 266 13.52 -1.24 -62.19
CA SER A 266 12.78 -1.44 -60.94
C SER A 266 12.60 -2.92 -60.65
N THR A 267 13.28 -3.40 -59.61
CA THR A 267 13.20 -4.78 -59.13
C THR A 267 12.22 -4.87 -57.97
N ARG A 268 11.43 -5.93 -57.93
CA ARG A 268 10.48 -6.18 -56.85
C ARG A 268 10.87 -7.45 -56.11
N VAL A 269 11.07 -7.32 -54.80
CA VAL A 269 11.38 -8.45 -53.91
C VAL A 269 10.10 -8.87 -53.20
N THR A 270 9.73 -10.14 -53.35
CA THR A 270 8.54 -10.73 -52.72
C THR A 270 8.89 -11.72 -51.62
N ASP A 271 9.99 -12.43 -51.76
CA ASP A 271 10.41 -13.48 -50.84
C ASP A 271 11.77 -13.15 -50.20
N PRO A 272 11.98 -13.40 -48.89
CA PRO A 272 13.30 -13.23 -48.27
C PRO A 272 14.40 -14.13 -48.87
N SER A 273 14.05 -15.23 -49.54
CA SER A 273 15.03 -16.07 -50.25
C SER A 273 15.63 -15.37 -51.48
N GLU A 274 14.96 -14.36 -52.03
CA GLU A 274 15.46 -13.59 -53.18
C GLU A 274 16.58 -12.59 -52.80
N ILE A 275 16.87 -12.39 -51.50
CA ILE A 275 17.81 -11.37 -51.02
C ILE A 275 19.18 -11.48 -51.69
N ASP A 276 19.78 -12.68 -51.70
CA ASP A 276 21.15 -12.86 -52.18
C ASP A 276 21.25 -12.70 -53.71
N SER A 277 20.22 -13.16 -54.43
CA SER A 277 20.09 -12.94 -55.87
C SER A 277 19.99 -11.44 -56.19
N VAL A 278 19.18 -10.71 -55.42
CA VAL A 278 19.01 -9.26 -55.60
C VAL A 278 20.28 -8.49 -55.26
N LEU A 279 20.99 -8.84 -54.18
CA LEU A 279 22.28 -8.22 -53.84
C LEU A 279 23.32 -8.44 -54.95
N THR A 280 23.41 -9.66 -55.46
CA THR A 280 24.30 -10.01 -56.57
C THR A 280 23.94 -9.24 -57.84
N ALA A 281 22.65 -9.16 -58.19
CA ALA A 281 22.17 -8.41 -59.36
C ALA A 281 22.44 -6.89 -59.25
N LEU A 282 22.46 -6.35 -58.03
CA LEU A 282 22.78 -4.95 -57.77
C LEU A 282 24.29 -4.68 -57.71
N GLY A 283 25.14 -5.72 -57.72
CA GLY A 283 26.59 -5.61 -57.54
C GLY A 283 26.98 -5.19 -56.13
N LEU A 284 26.13 -5.48 -55.14
CA LEU A 284 26.40 -5.21 -53.73
C LEU A 284 27.10 -6.42 -53.10
N PRO A 285 27.97 -6.22 -52.10
CA PRO A 285 28.63 -7.33 -51.42
C PRO A 285 27.58 -8.30 -50.87
N PRO A 286 27.85 -9.62 -50.91
CA PRO A 286 26.95 -10.60 -50.34
C PRO A 286 26.69 -10.25 -48.87
N ARG A 287 25.49 -10.61 -48.38
CA ARG A 287 25.09 -10.39 -47.00
C ARG A 287 26.23 -10.88 -46.10
N GLN A 288 26.97 -9.96 -45.48
CA GLN A 288 27.84 -10.32 -44.39
C GLN A 288 26.89 -10.87 -43.34
N GLU A 289 26.91 -12.19 -43.15
CA GLU A 289 26.39 -12.79 -41.94
C GLU A 289 27.16 -12.11 -40.83
N GLN A 290 26.58 -11.04 -40.28
CA GLN A 290 26.95 -10.55 -38.98
C GLN A 290 26.69 -11.75 -38.08
N ALA A 291 27.74 -12.56 -37.87
CA ALA A 291 27.78 -13.57 -36.85
C ALA A 291 27.18 -12.89 -35.62
N ASN A 292 26.15 -13.52 -35.08
CA ASN A 292 25.25 -12.96 -34.08
C ASN A 292 25.97 -12.86 -32.71
N THR A 293 27.22 -12.38 -32.71
CA THR A 293 28.10 -12.21 -31.55
C THR A 293 27.70 -11.00 -30.70
N ASP A 294 26.72 -10.22 -31.13
CA ASP A 294 26.16 -9.11 -30.37
C ASP A 294 24.94 -9.57 -29.53
N GLN A 295 25.12 -10.70 -28.82
CA GLN A 295 24.49 -10.87 -27.51
C GLN A 295 25.31 -10.10 -26.47
N GLY A 296 25.48 -8.79 -26.65
CA GLY A 296 25.62 -7.91 -25.47
C GLY A 296 24.43 -8.21 -24.55
N PRO A 297 24.62 -8.19 -23.21
CA PRO A 297 23.64 -8.70 -22.27
C PRO A 297 22.31 -7.99 -22.54
N LYS A 298 21.40 -8.69 -23.23
CA LYS A 298 20.00 -8.33 -23.21
C LYS A 298 19.67 -8.42 -21.74
N ALA A 299 19.47 -7.25 -21.12
CA ALA A 299 18.71 -7.16 -19.90
C ALA A 299 17.41 -7.90 -20.22
N GLN A 300 17.40 -9.18 -19.87
CA GLN A 300 16.17 -9.90 -19.64
C GLN A 300 15.57 -9.06 -18.54
N HIS A 301 14.61 -8.23 -18.91
CA HIS A 301 13.62 -7.74 -17.97
C HIS A 301 12.75 -8.95 -17.64
N THR A 302 13.36 -9.98 -17.04
CA THR A 302 12.68 -10.86 -16.13
C THR A 302 12.13 -9.92 -15.07
N TRP A 303 10.82 -9.89 -14.96
CA TRP A 303 10.23 -9.51 -13.70
C TRP A 303 10.69 -10.58 -12.73
N ASP A 304 11.83 -10.37 -12.07
CA ASP A 304 12.27 -11.19 -10.96
C ASP A 304 11.25 -10.97 -9.83
N VAL A 305 10.21 -11.81 -9.84
CA VAL A 305 9.25 -11.98 -8.75
C VAL A 305 9.98 -12.46 -7.48
N ALA A 306 11.24 -12.91 -7.60
CA ALA A 306 12.11 -13.31 -6.50
C ALA A 306 12.57 -12.15 -5.58
N ASN A 307 12.36 -10.88 -5.96
CA ASN A 307 12.69 -9.73 -5.10
C ASN A 307 11.48 -9.04 -4.47
N ILE A 308 10.30 -9.66 -4.53
CA ILE A 308 9.22 -9.32 -3.60
C ILE A 308 9.66 -9.86 -2.24
N ARG A 309 10.25 -9.00 -1.40
CA ARG A 309 10.40 -9.32 0.03
C ARG A 309 9.03 -9.80 0.51
N PRO A 310 8.90 -11.02 1.07
CA PRO A 310 7.66 -11.39 1.73
C PRO A 310 7.36 -10.30 2.75
N PHE A 311 6.14 -9.76 2.69
CA PHE A 311 5.63 -8.86 3.70
C PHE A 311 5.80 -9.58 5.04
N GLN A 312 6.83 -9.21 5.81
CA GLN A 312 6.95 -9.68 7.17
C GLN A 312 5.78 -9.03 7.91
N PRO A 313 4.80 -9.79 8.42
CA PRO A 313 3.84 -9.21 9.34
C PRO A 313 4.67 -8.62 10.47
N ALA A 314 4.45 -7.34 10.77
CA ALA A 314 5.11 -6.67 11.87
C ALA A 314 4.93 -7.55 13.11
N THR A 315 6.02 -8.20 13.53
CA THR A 315 6.06 -8.84 14.83
C THR A 315 5.75 -7.73 15.81
N THR A 316 4.64 -7.88 16.53
CA THR A 316 4.25 -7.06 17.66
C THR A 316 5.35 -7.17 18.71
N GLY A 317 6.40 -6.38 18.51
CA GLY A 317 7.45 -6.12 19.47
C GLY A 317 6.85 -5.29 20.59
N ALA A 318 6.52 -5.97 21.67
CA ALA A 318 6.24 -5.34 22.94
C ALA A 318 7.41 -4.44 23.37
N SER A 319 7.06 -3.25 23.85
CA SER A 319 7.82 -2.43 24.81
C SER A 319 9.19 -1.88 24.38
N SER A 320 9.20 -0.63 23.90
CA SER A 320 10.23 0.35 24.27
C SER A 320 9.67 1.78 24.23
N SER A 321 8.65 2.03 25.04
CA SER A 321 8.01 3.36 25.20
C SER A 321 8.82 4.35 26.05
N THR A 322 9.95 3.93 26.64
CA THR A 322 10.71 4.75 27.59
C THR A 322 11.86 5.58 26.98
N ALA A 323 12.24 5.34 25.71
CA ALA A 323 13.43 5.98 25.13
C ALA A 323 13.18 7.35 24.47
N TYR A 324 11.93 7.69 24.10
CA TYR A 324 11.66 8.91 23.31
C TYR A 324 11.29 10.17 24.13
N LYS A 325 11.13 10.06 25.46
CA LYS A 325 10.87 11.23 26.33
C LYS A 325 12.12 11.91 26.87
N ALA A 326 13.31 11.29 26.80
CA ALA A 326 14.55 11.90 27.29
C ALA A 326 15.21 12.89 26.30
N GLN A 327 14.87 12.83 25.01
CA GLN A 327 15.58 13.63 23.99
C GLN A 327 14.94 14.99 23.67
N ARG A 328 13.80 15.31 24.28
CA ARG A 328 13.10 16.61 24.09
C ARG A 328 13.29 17.60 25.23
N ALA A 329 13.88 17.19 26.37
CA ALA A 329 14.12 18.07 27.52
C ALA A 329 15.43 18.89 27.42
N ASN A 330 16.41 18.48 26.61
CA ASN A 330 17.73 19.14 26.53
C ASN A 330 17.85 20.22 25.43
N ARG A 331 16.75 20.67 24.82
CA ARG A 331 16.79 21.72 23.77
C ARG A 331 16.36 23.11 24.23
N HIS A 332 16.05 23.31 25.51
CA HIS A 332 15.58 24.59 26.05
C HIS A 332 16.55 25.29 27.02
N LEU A 333 17.79 24.81 27.16
CA LEU A 333 18.81 25.39 28.06
C LEU A 333 20.06 25.92 27.35
N ALA A 334 20.01 26.10 26.02
CA ALA A 334 21.15 26.60 25.25
C ALA A 334 20.95 28.02 24.67
N ASP A 335 19.84 28.70 24.98
CA ASP A 335 19.59 30.10 24.61
C ASP A 335 19.16 30.91 25.85
N THR A 336 20.11 31.13 26.75
CA THR A 336 20.17 32.25 27.71
C THR A 336 21.61 32.48 28.10
#